data_AF-A0A554XEZ9-F1
#
_entry.id   AF-A0A554XEZ9-F1
#
_cell.length_a   1.000
_cell.length_b   1.000
_cell.length_c   1.000
_cell.angle_alpha   90.00
_cell.angle_beta   90.00
_cell.angle_gamma   90.00
#
_symmetry.space_group_name_H-M   'P 1'
#
loop_
_entity.id
_entity.type
_entity.pdbx_description
1 polymer ?
#
loop_
_entity_poly.entity_id
_entity_poly.type
_entity_poly.pdbx_seq_one_letter_code
_entity_poly.pdbx_strand_id
1 'polypeptide(L)'
;MGRLKTLLLPLLTAAAAAAHAGVYCSGYTAQLSVATPVPADIVGRPGGVAVWIMSPYEQYGAYLSQDGRWIYDRTPQYGDYRPALSMPASVAVSACVPDFARIDEYGEVGCAQATYGTAGWHVLIAPGGLTAQAEARVDSTQQRMADINASLVAQGRQPRPFDRQRWIEAEVLKNGRNNARAVLTVPAIDCSPPDTGGGD
;
A
#
# COMPACT_ATOMS: atom_id res chain seq x y z
N MET A 1 44.80 -41.25 5.70
CA MET A 1 44.11 -40.13 6.40
C MET A 1 43.81 -39.03 5.38
N GLY A 2 42.64 -39.07 4.73
CA GLY A 2 42.22 -38.05 3.76
C GLY A 2 41.06 -37.24 4.32
N ARG A 3 41.22 -35.93 4.48
CA ARG A 3 40.15 -35.01 4.88
C ARG A 3 39.52 -34.41 3.62
N LEU A 4 38.35 -34.90 3.21
CA LEU A 4 37.48 -34.18 2.28
C LEU A 4 36.84 -33.00 3.04
N LYS A 5 37.20 -31.77 2.66
CA LYS A 5 36.49 -30.55 3.05
C LYS A 5 35.27 -30.42 2.13
N THR A 6 34.10 -30.80 2.62
CA THR A 6 32.83 -30.49 1.96
C THR A 6 32.48 -29.04 2.25
N LEU A 7 32.73 -28.16 1.28
CA LEU A 7 32.21 -26.78 1.27
C LEU A 7 30.72 -26.87 0.87
N LEU A 8 29.82 -26.66 1.82
CA LEU A 8 28.40 -26.41 1.55
C LEU A 8 28.20 -24.90 1.48
N LEU A 9 28.14 -24.35 0.27
CA LEU A 9 27.57 -23.01 0.04
C LEU A 9 26.04 -23.11 0.10
N PRO A 10 25.35 -22.33 0.94
CA PRO A 10 23.92 -22.14 0.75
C PRO A 10 23.72 -21.21 -0.46
N LEU A 11 23.20 -21.76 -1.57
CA LEU A 11 22.56 -20.96 -2.60
C LEU A 11 21.28 -20.35 -2.01
N LEU A 12 21.38 -19.12 -1.51
CA LEU A 12 20.22 -18.24 -1.36
C LEU A 12 19.83 -17.73 -2.75
N THR A 13 19.08 -18.54 -3.49
CA THR A 13 18.33 -18.04 -4.65
C THR A 13 17.18 -17.20 -4.15
N ALA A 14 17.41 -15.90 -3.99
CA ALA A 14 16.33 -14.92 -3.93
C ALA A 14 15.62 -14.96 -5.29
N ALA A 15 14.50 -15.67 -5.38
CA ALA A 15 13.63 -15.59 -6.54
C ALA A 15 13.13 -14.14 -6.63
N ALA A 16 13.69 -13.37 -7.57
CA ALA A 16 13.14 -12.09 -7.95
C ALA A 16 11.74 -12.35 -8.53
N ALA A 17 10.70 -12.13 -7.72
CA ALA A 17 9.33 -12.14 -8.20
C ALA A 17 9.21 -11.07 -9.29
N ALA A 18 9.09 -11.49 -10.54
CA ALA A 18 8.89 -10.58 -11.65
C ALA A 18 7.63 -9.75 -11.38
N ALA A 19 7.76 -8.43 -11.44
CA ALA A 19 6.62 -7.54 -11.33
C ALA A 19 5.71 -7.78 -12.54
N HIS A 20 4.49 -8.23 -12.28
CA HIS A 20 3.45 -8.36 -13.30
C HIS A 20 2.43 -7.26 -13.05
N ALA A 21 2.18 -6.42 -14.04
CA ALA A 21 1.26 -5.31 -13.93
C ALA A 21 0.49 -5.15 -15.24
N GLY A 22 -0.84 -5.08 -15.16
CA GLY A 22 -1.66 -4.91 -16.34
C GLY A 22 -3.12 -4.58 -16.02
N VAL A 23 -3.83 -4.17 -17.05
CA VAL A 23 -5.29 -4.00 -17.03
C VAL A 23 -5.90 -4.91 -18.08
N TYR A 24 -7.01 -5.57 -17.75
CA TYR A 24 -7.72 -6.51 -18.61
C TYR A 24 -9.23 -6.40 -18.39
N CYS A 25 -10.02 -6.92 -19.32
CA CYS A 25 -11.47 -6.99 -19.17
C CYS A 25 -11.88 -8.26 -18.40
N SER A 26 -12.70 -8.10 -17.37
CA SER A 26 -13.38 -9.19 -16.68
C SER A 26 -14.89 -8.98 -16.82
N GLY A 27 -15.50 -9.67 -17.78
CA GLY A 27 -16.84 -9.29 -18.25
C GLY A 27 -16.81 -7.88 -18.84
N TYR A 28 -17.76 -7.04 -18.43
CA TYR A 28 -17.86 -5.65 -18.89
C TYR A 28 -17.13 -4.63 -17.99
N THR A 29 -16.15 -5.09 -17.21
CA THR A 29 -15.44 -4.25 -16.24
C THR A 29 -13.93 -4.31 -16.47
N ALA A 30 -13.28 -3.15 -16.50
CA ALA A 30 -11.83 -3.05 -16.51
C ALA A 30 -11.26 -3.41 -15.14
N GLN A 31 -10.37 -4.40 -15.09
CA GLN A 31 -9.69 -4.88 -13.90
C GLN A 31 -8.19 -4.60 -14.02
N LEU A 32 -7.59 -4.09 -12.95
CA LEU A 32 -6.15 -4.03 -12.79
C LEU A 32 -5.66 -5.22 -11.96
N SER A 33 -4.47 -5.72 -12.31
CA SER A 33 -3.74 -6.69 -11.50
C SER A 33 -2.27 -6.28 -11.47
N VAL A 34 -1.72 -6.18 -10.27
CA VAL A 34 -0.36 -5.73 -10.03
C VAL A 34 0.30 -6.60 -8.96
N ALA A 35 1.53 -7.02 -9.21
CA ALA A 35 2.39 -7.70 -8.26
C ALA A 35 3.72 -6.96 -8.19
N THR A 36 4.18 -6.64 -6.97
CA THR A 36 5.37 -5.81 -6.76
C THR A 36 6.18 -6.31 -5.56
N PRO A 37 7.52 -6.31 -5.64
CA PRO A 37 8.36 -6.68 -4.51
C PRO A 37 8.25 -5.67 -3.36
N VAL A 38 8.37 -6.17 -2.14
CA VAL A 38 8.43 -5.37 -0.92
C VAL A 38 9.89 -5.08 -0.56
N PRO A 39 10.24 -3.85 -0.11
CA PRO A 39 11.58 -3.54 0.36
C PRO A 39 12.07 -4.52 1.44
N ALA A 40 13.30 -5.01 1.28
CA ALA A 40 13.84 -6.10 2.11
C ALA A 40 13.96 -5.74 3.60
N ASP A 41 14.09 -4.45 3.93
CA ASP A 41 14.21 -3.95 5.29
C ASP A 41 12.90 -4.03 6.09
N ILE A 42 11.76 -4.24 5.42
CA ILE A 42 10.45 -4.43 6.05
C ILE A 42 9.86 -5.83 5.88
N VAL A 43 10.44 -6.70 5.05
CA VAL A 43 9.98 -8.10 4.91
C VAL A 43 10.09 -8.83 6.26
N GLY A 44 9.05 -9.57 6.63
CA GLY A 44 8.98 -10.27 7.92
C GLY A 44 8.56 -9.39 9.11
N ARG A 45 8.37 -8.09 8.90
CA ARG A 45 8.03 -7.13 9.96
C ARG A 45 6.55 -6.75 9.94
N PRO A 46 5.96 -6.34 11.08
CA PRO A 46 4.60 -5.82 11.11
C PRO A 46 4.46 -4.57 10.22
N GLY A 47 3.32 -4.42 9.56
CA GLY A 47 3.10 -3.32 8.63
C GLY A 47 1.75 -3.40 7.91
N GLY A 48 1.72 -2.86 6.70
CA GLY A 48 0.58 -2.96 5.82
C GLY A 48 0.88 -2.42 4.44
N VAL A 49 -0.11 -2.53 3.54
CA VAL A 49 0.01 -2.03 2.18
C VAL A 49 -1.19 -1.16 1.84
N ALA A 50 -0.92 0.02 1.29
CA ALA A 50 -1.94 0.81 0.63
C ALA A 50 -1.72 0.88 -0.88
N VAL A 51 -2.82 1.14 -1.58
CA VAL A 51 -2.87 1.25 -3.04
C VAL A 51 -3.67 2.49 -3.36
N TRP A 52 -3.20 3.28 -4.30
CA TRP A 52 -3.98 4.39 -4.83
C TRP A 52 -3.69 4.60 -6.30
N ILE A 53 -4.56 5.34 -6.96
CA ILE A 53 -4.42 5.76 -8.34
C ILE A 53 -4.42 7.29 -8.36
N MET A 54 -3.54 7.89 -9.16
CA MET A 54 -3.44 9.33 -9.31
C MET A 54 -3.38 9.74 -10.78
N SER A 55 -3.95 10.90 -11.09
CA SER A 55 -3.76 11.50 -12.40
C SER A 55 -2.30 11.92 -12.61
N PRO A 56 -1.82 12.03 -13.85
CA PRO A 56 -0.44 12.44 -14.16
C PRO A 56 -0.01 13.78 -13.55
N TYR A 57 -0.99 14.66 -13.33
CA TYR A 57 -0.79 15.99 -12.74
C TYR A 57 -1.09 16.03 -11.23
N GLU A 58 -1.33 14.86 -10.62
CA GLU A 58 -1.65 14.66 -9.22
C GLU A 58 -2.89 15.44 -8.72
N GLN A 59 -3.73 15.96 -9.62
CA GLN A 59 -4.90 16.77 -9.25
C GLN A 59 -6.06 15.92 -8.72
N TYR A 60 -6.17 14.68 -9.20
CA TYR A 60 -7.25 13.76 -8.92
C TYR A 60 -6.67 12.40 -8.52
N GLY A 61 -7.39 11.66 -7.68
CA GLY A 61 -6.98 10.31 -7.29
C GLY A 61 -7.98 9.64 -6.37
N ALA A 62 -7.78 8.34 -6.20
CA ALA A 62 -8.55 7.52 -5.26
C ALA A 62 -7.61 6.50 -4.60
N TYR A 63 -7.85 6.14 -3.34
CA TYR A 63 -7.19 5.00 -2.71
C TYR A 63 -8.15 3.81 -2.61
N LEU A 64 -7.57 2.61 -2.60
CA LEU A 64 -8.31 1.37 -2.41
C LEU A 64 -8.38 1.07 -0.91
N SER A 65 -9.58 1.16 -0.34
CA SER A 65 -9.82 0.85 1.08
C SER A 65 -9.56 -0.62 1.39
N GLN A 66 -9.50 -0.95 2.68
CA GLN A 66 -9.35 -2.33 3.15
C GLN A 66 -10.49 -3.24 2.65
N ASP A 67 -11.71 -2.69 2.53
CA ASP A 67 -12.90 -3.39 2.04
C ASP A 67 -12.88 -3.62 0.52
N GLY A 68 -11.88 -3.08 -0.19
CA GLY A 68 -11.76 -3.21 -1.65
C GLY A 68 -12.58 -2.18 -2.44
N ARG A 69 -12.97 -1.07 -1.80
CA ARG A 69 -13.71 0.03 -2.45
C ARG A 69 -12.77 1.18 -2.78
N TRP A 70 -12.99 1.86 -3.90
CA TRP A 70 -12.23 3.05 -4.26
C TRP A 70 -12.83 4.26 -3.58
N ILE A 71 -12.02 4.99 -2.81
CA ILE A 71 -12.44 6.22 -2.13
C ILE A 71 -11.68 7.38 -2.74
N TYR A 72 -12.40 8.41 -3.17
CA TYR A 72 -11.88 9.64 -3.75
C TYR A 72 -11.06 10.43 -2.72
N ASP A 73 -9.78 10.12 -2.68
CA ASP A 73 -8.71 10.85 -1.99
C ASP A 73 -7.39 10.32 -2.57
N ARG A 74 -6.34 11.12 -2.53
CA ARG A 74 -5.00 10.75 -2.99
C ARG A 74 -4.18 10.06 -1.91
N THR A 75 -4.56 10.18 -0.63
CA THR A 75 -3.73 9.73 0.49
C THR A 75 -4.49 8.78 1.42
N PRO A 76 -4.11 7.49 1.47
CA PRO A 76 -4.68 6.54 2.43
C PRO A 76 -4.24 6.86 3.87
N GLN A 77 -5.13 6.62 4.83
CA GLN A 77 -4.85 6.63 6.27
C GLN A 77 -4.41 5.24 6.75
N TYR A 78 -3.91 5.10 7.99
CA TYR A 78 -3.43 3.79 8.47
C TYR A 78 -4.54 2.73 8.44
N GLY A 79 -5.76 3.11 8.80
CA GLY A 79 -6.95 2.25 8.72
C GLY A 79 -7.32 1.81 7.29
N ASP A 80 -6.69 2.35 6.26
CA ASP A 80 -6.91 1.95 4.86
C ASP A 80 -5.81 0.99 4.35
N TYR A 81 -4.70 0.87 5.08
CA TYR A 81 -3.65 -0.09 4.75
C TYR A 81 -4.16 -1.48 5.03
N ARG A 82 -4.06 -2.41 4.09
CA ARG A 82 -4.31 -3.84 4.34
C ARG A 82 -3.26 -4.33 5.35
N PRO A 83 -3.63 -4.59 6.61
CA PRO A 83 -2.65 -4.82 7.66
C PRO A 83 -1.99 -6.18 7.47
N ALA A 84 -0.71 -6.25 7.78
CA ALA A 84 0.07 -7.48 7.73
C ALA A 84 0.82 -7.65 9.05
N LEU A 85 0.57 -8.76 9.74
CA LEU A 85 1.35 -9.13 10.93
C LEU A 85 2.83 -9.33 10.60
N SER A 86 3.10 -9.77 9.37
CA SER A 86 4.43 -9.94 8.80
C SER A 86 4.35 -9.62 7.31
N MET A 87 5.07 -8.59 6.86
CA MET A 87 5.08 -8.18 5.47
C MET A 87 5.67 -9.29 4.58
N PRO A 88 4.99 -9.65 3.47
CA PRO A 88 5.50 -10.64 2.54
C PRO A 88 6.65 -10.08 1.70
N ALA A 89 7.40 -10.94 1.00
CA ALA A 89 8.44 -10.51 0.06
C ALA A 89 7.89 -9.82 -1.20
N SER A 90 6.62 -10.09 -1.54
CA SER A 90 5.91 -9.47 -2.65
C SER A 90 4.44 -9.27 -2.29
N VAL A 91 3.84 -8.22 -2.81
CA VAL A 91 2.41 -7.95 -2.67
C VAL A 91 1.74 -8.04 -4.02
N ALA A 92 0.59 -8.70 -4.07
CA ALA A 92 -0.28 -8.74 -5.22
C ALA A 92 -1.62 -8.06 -4.90
N VAL A 93 -2.12 -7.26 -5.84
CA VAL A 93 -3.38 -6.53 -5.74
C VAL A 93 -4.14 -6.72 -7.04
N SER A 94 -5.41 -7.09 -6.92
CA SER A 94 -6.39 -7.05 -8.00
C SER A 94 -7.57 -6.18 -7.56
N ALA A 95 -8.03 -5.30 -8.44
CA ALA A 95 -9.18 -4.44 -8.21
C ALA A 95 -9.73 -3.97 -9.56
N CYS A 96 -10.94 -3.43 -9.60
CA CYS A 96 -11.39 -2.75 -10.80
C CYS A 96 -10.63 -1.43 -10.99
N VAL A 97 -10.58 -0.92 -12.23
CA VAL A 97 -10.14 0.45 -12.48
C VAL A 97 -11.27 1.41 -12.05
N PRO A 98 -11.00 2.42 -11.22
CA PRO A 98 -12.06 3.32 -10.77
C PRO A 98 -12.58 4.24 -11.89
N ASP A 99 -13.88 4.50 -11.87
CA ASP A 99 -14.58 5.44 -12.75
C ASP A 99 -14.84 6.78 -12.05
N PHE A 100 -13.96 7.76 -12.29
CA PHE A 100 -14.08 9.09 -11.71
C PHE A 100 -15.21 9.95 -12.31
N ALA A 101 -15.97 9.46 -13.30
CA ALA A 101 -17.14 10.16 -13.80
C ALA A 101 -18.31 10.16 -12.80
N ARG A 102 -18.33 9.22 -11.84
CA ARG A 102 -19.38 9.07 -10.83
C ARG A 102 -18.77 8.86 -9.46
N ILE A 103 -18.77 9.93 -8.67
CA ILE A 103 -18.39 9.92 -7.26
C ILE A 103 -19.68 10.09 -6.46
N ASP A 104 -19.94 9.18 -5.52
CA ASP A 104 -21.14 9.27 -4.67
C ASP A 104 -20.98 10.27 -3.51
N GLU A 105 -22.02 10.41 -2.68
CA GLU A 105 -22.04 11.33 -1.54
C GLU A 105 -21.02 10.98 -0.43
N TYR A 106 -20.50 9.74 -0.42
CA TYR A 106 -19.49 9.26 0.51
C TYR A 106 -18.07 9.31 -0.08
N GLY A 107 -17.93 9.79 -1.31
CA GLY A 107 -16.66 9.81 -2.03
C GLY A 107 -16.28 8.47 -2.64
N GLU A 108 -17.17 7.48 -2.67
CA GLU A 108 -16.89 6.18 -3.30
C GLU A 108 -16.92 6.33 -4.83
N VAL A 109 -15.99 5.64 -5.48
CA VAL A 109 -15.81 5.65 -6.94
C VAL A 109 -16.12 4.26 -7.50
N GLY A 110 -17.01 4.21 -8.49
CA GLY A 110 -17.44 2.95 -9.10
C GLY A 110 -16.36 2.28 -9.96
N CYS A 111 -16.70 1.13 -10.54
CA CYS A 111 -15.81 0.42 -11.47
C CYS A 111 -16.06 0.85 -12.92
N ALA A 112 -14.98 1.13 -13.64
CA ALA A 112 -15.05 1.56 -15.03
C ALA A 112 -15.29 0.39 -16.00
N GLN A 113 -16.11 0.63 -17.02
CA GLN A 113 -16.24 -0.27 -18.18
C GLN A 113 -15.17 0.03 -19.25
N ALA A 114 -14.77 1.29 -19.37
CA ALA A 114 -13.67 1.73 -20.21
C ALA A 114 -12.72 2.63 -19.42
N THR A 115 -11.43 2.57 -19.72
CA THR A 115 -10.40 3.31 -18.97
C THR A 115 -9.98 4.62 -19.63
N TYR A 116 -10.69 5.10 -20.66
CA TYR A 116 -10.34 6.34 -21.35
C TYR A 116 -10.24 7.55 -20.40
N GLY A 117 -11.12 7.63 -19.39
CA GLY A 117 -11.10 8.70 -18.38
C GLY A 117 -9.92 8.64 -17.41
N THR A 118 -9.31 7.46 -17.27
CA THR A 118 -8.15 7.21 -16.39
C THR A 118 -6.90 6.79 -17.15
N ALA A 119 -6.91 6.84 -18.48
CA ALA A 119 -5.77 6.47 -19.29
C ALA A 119 -4.59 7.41 -18.99
N GLY A 120 -3.42 6.82 -18.78
CA GLY A 120 -2.21 7.54 -18.36
C GLY A 120 -2.10 7.77 -16.84
N TRP A 121 -3.14 7.50 -16.05
CA TRP A 121 -3.06 7.61 -14.59
C TRP A 121 -2.13 6.53 -14.03
N HIS A 122 -1.47 6.84 -12.92
CA HIS A 122 -0.53 5.94 -12.27
C HIS A 122 -1.20 5.24 -11.09
N VAL A 123 -1.07 3.92 -11.03
CA VAL A 123 -1.39 3.12 -9.86
C VAL A 123 -0.12 2.99 -9.02
N LEU A 124 -0.21 3.41 -7.77
CA LEU A 124 0.85 3.35 -6.80
C LEU A 124 0.55 2.30 -5.74
N ILE A 125 1.60 1.64 -5.28
CA ILE A 125 1.54 0.79 -4.09
C ILE A 125 2.55 1.33 -3.08
N ALA A 126 2.14 1.37 -1.82
CA ALA A 126 2.94 1.81 -0.68
C ALA A 126 2.99 0.72 0.41
N PRO A 127 4.05 -0.10 0.43
CA PRO A 127 4.29 -1.05 1.50
C PRO A 127 4.95 -0.30 2.66
N GLY A 128 4.23 -0.17 3.76
CA GLY A 128 4.75 0.37 5.00
C GLY A 128 5.08 -0.75 5.97
N GLY A 129 6.24 -0.70 6.59
CA GLY A 129 6.60 -1.63 7.66
C GLY A 129 7.38 -0.98 8.79
N LEU A 130 7.29 -1.61 9.96
CA LEU A 130 7.95 -1.17 11.18
C LEU A 130 9.43 -1.55 11.14
N THR A 131 10.27 -0.74 10.48
CA THR A 131 11.72 -0.98 10.40
C THR A 131 12.38 -0.99 11.79
N ALA A 132 13.54 -1.62 11.92
CA ALA A 132 14.31 -1.58 13.18
C ALA A 132 14.63 -0.15 13.63
N GLN A 133 14.89 0.75 12.68
CA GLN A 133 15.13 2.15 12.98
C GLN A 133 13.87 2.87 13.47
N ALA A 134 12.69 2.52 12.93
CA ALA A 134 11.42 3.03 13.41
C ALA A 134 11.11 2.52 14.82
N GLU A 135 11.35 1.24 15.10
CA GLU A 135 11.22 0.66 16.45
C GLU A 135 12.06 1.42 17.46
N ALA A 136 13.34 1.66 17.14
CA ALA A 136 14.24 2.42 17.99
C ALA A 136 13.75 3.86 18.25
N ARG A 137 13.11 4.51 17.26
CA ARG A 137 12.51 5.85 17.44
C ARG A 137 11.29 5.81 18.35
N VAL A 138 10.43 4.80 18.22
CA VAL A 138 9.26 4.60 19.10
C VAL A 138 9.74 4.39 20.54
N ASP A 139 10.72 3.52 20.73
CA ASP A 139 11.26 3.20 22.05
C ASP A 139 11.96 4.40 22.70
N SER A 140 12.74 5.16 21.93
CA SER A 140 13.34 6.42 22.41
C SER A 140 12.27 7.45 22.81
N THR A 141 11.18 7.54 22.06
CA THR A 141 10.07 8.44 22.37
C THR A 141 9.34 8.00 23.64
N GLN A 142 9.11 6.69 23.81
CA GLN A 142 8.53 6.12 25.01
C GLN A 142 9.39 6.44 26.25
N GLN A 143 10.70 6.22 26.16
CA GLN A 143 11.62 6.52 27.25
C GLN A 143 11.59 8.00 27.62
N ARG A 144 11.67 8.90 26.62
CA ARG A 144 11.59 10.34 26.85
C ARG A 144 10.28 10.74 27.55
N MET A 145 9.16 10.12 27.18
CA MET A 145 7.87 10.37 27.83
C MET A 145 7.84 9.83 29.27
N ALA A 146 8.48 8.69 29.54
CA ALA A 146 8.63 8.18 30.90
C ALA A 146 9.44 9.16 31.78
N ASP A 147 10.54 9.69 31.27
CA ASP A 147 11.37 10.68 31.99
C ASP A 147 10.59 11.97 32.28
N ILE A 148 9.82 12.46 31.30
CA ILE A 148 8.92 13.61 31.49
C ILE A 148 7.86 13.31 32.54
N ASN A 149 7.24 12.14 32.51
CA ASN A 149 6.22 11.74 33.47
C ASN A 149 6.79 11.61 34.89
N ALA A 150 8.00 11.10 35.06
CA ALA A 150 8.68 11.05 36.35
C ALA A 150 8.87 12.48 36.93
N SER A 151 9.26 13.44 36.09
CA SER A 151 9.37 14.85 36.48
C SER A 151 8.01 15.47 36.84
N LEU A 152 6.94 15.15 36.11
CA LEU A 152 5.58 15.62 36.42
C LEU A 152 5.10 15.08 37.78
N VAL A 153 5.31 13.80 38.06
CA VAL A 153 4.95 13.18 39.34
C VAL A 153 5.73 13.82 40.49
N ALA A 154 7.03 14.06 40.33
CA ALA A 154 7.84 14.76 41.33
C ALA A 154 7.34 16.19 41.64
N GLN A 155 6.66 16.83 40.67
CA GLN A 155 6.03 18.14 40.82
C GLN A 155 4.56 18.06 41.31
N GLY A 156 4.06 16.88 41.67
CA GLY A 156 2.66 16.69 42.09
C GLY A 156 1.64 16.82 40.95
N ARG A 157 2.07 16.70 39.68
CA ARG A 157 1.23 16.80 38.49
C ARG A 157 0.88 15.42 37.96
N GLN A 158 -0.26 15.32 37.26
CA GLN A 158 -0.67 14.06 36.64
C GLN A 158 0.23 13.69 35.45
N PRO A 159 0.63 12.40 35.32
CA PRO A 159 1.39 11.91 34.18
C PRO A 159 0.53 11.90 32.91
N ARG A 160 1.19 11.94 31.75
CA ARG A 160 0.54 11.88 30.44
C ARG A 160 0.54 10.44 29.91
N PRO A 161 -0.56 9.95 29.34
CA PRO A 161 -0.58 8.64 28.71
C PRO A 161 0.34 8.63 27.48
N PHE A 162 1.01 7.50 27.26
CA PHE A 162 1.78 7.24 26.04
C PHE A 162 1.12 6.08 25.29
N ASP A 163 0.58 6.39 24.11
CA ASP A 163 0.01 5.39 23.20
C ASP A 163 1.08 4.93 22.22
N ARG A 164 1.77 3.84 22.55
CA ARG A 164 2.82 3.28 21.70
C ARG A 164 2.30 2.87 20.32
N GLN A 165 1.07 2.35 20.27
CA GLN A 165 0.48 1.85 19.03
C GLN A 165 0.33 2.97 18.01
N ARG A 166 -0.18 4.14 18.43
CA ARG A 166 -0.29 5.31 17.56
C ARG A 166 1.05 5.76 16.95
N TRP A 167 2.15 5.65 17.70
CA TRP A 167 3.48 5.98 17.17
C TRP A 167 3.99 4.95 16.16
N ILE A 168 3.71 3.67 16.37
CA ILE A 168 4.00 2.60 15.39
C ILE A 168 3.26 2.86 14.09
N GLU A 169 1.96 3.15 14.17
CA GLU A 169 1.10 3.42 13.00
C GLU A 169 1.62 4.63 12.20
N ALA A 170 2.03 5.69 12.90
CA ALA A 170 2.62 6.87 12.27
C ALA A 170 3.94 6.55 11.55
N GLU A 171 4.80 5.72 12.13
CA GLU A 171 6.06 5.29 11.51
C GLU A 171 5.81 4.35 10.31
N VAL A 172 4.84 3.44 10.40
CA VAL A 172 4.43 2.57 9.29
C VAL A 172 3.88 3.40 8.12
N LEU A 173 3.03 4.39 8.40
CA LEU A 173 2.53 5.33 7.39
C LEU A 173 3.65 6.11 6.72
N LYS A 174 4.57 6.65 7.51
CA LYS A 174 5.73 7.40 7.00
C LYS A 174 6.59 6.53 6.10
N ASN A 175 6.89 5.31 6.54
CA ASN A 175 7.65 4.35 5.74
C ASN A 175 6.92 3.97 4.45
N GLY A 176 5.61 3.71 4.54
CA GLY A 176 4.77 3.42 3.38
C GLY A 176 4.82 4.52 2.32
N ARG A 177 4.67 5.78 2.73
CA ARG A 177 4.78 6.94 1.83
C ARG A 177 6.16 7.03 1.16
N ASN A 178 7.23 6.80 1.91
CA ASN A 178 8.59 6.81 1.35
C ASN A 178 8.86 5.64 0.39
N ASN A 179 8.16 4.53 0.58
CA ASN A 179 8.25 3.33 -0.26
C ASN A 179 7.19 3.30 -1.38
N ALA A 180 6.41 4.37 -1.54
CA ALA A 180 5.39 4.44 -2.58
C ALA A 180 6.06 4.42 -3.97
N ARG A 181 5.58 3.55 -4.85
CA ARG A 181 6.06 3.49 -6.24
C ARG A 181 4.90 3.30 -7.20
N ALA A 182 4.99 3.95 -8.36
CA ALA A 182 4.13 3.65 -9.49
C ALA A 182 4.46 2.24 -10.01
N VAL A 183 3.44 1.39 -10.08
CA VAL A 183 3.56 -0.01 -10.52
C VAL A 183 2.86 -0.29 -11.84
N LEU A 184 1.96 0.60 -12.25
CA LEU A 184 1.17 0.47 -13.47
C LEU A 184 0.77 1.87 -13.94
N THR A 185 0.87 2.11 -15.25
CA THR A 185 0.18 3.21 -15.91
C THR A 185 -1.04 2.63 -16.59
N VAL A 186 -2.23 3.17 -16.30
CA VAL A 186 -3.48 2.64 -16.83
C VAL A 186 -3.51 2.84 -18.36
N PRO A 187 -3.58 1.76 -19.16
CA PRO A 187 -3.74 1.86 -20.60
C PRO A 187 -5.18 2.23 -20.94
N ALA A 188 -5.41 2.73 -22.15
CA ALA A 188 -6.75 2.87 -22.70
C ALA A 188 -7.26 1.50 -23.17
N ILE A 189 -8.33 1.01 -22.55
CA ILE A 189 -9.06 -0.21 -22.92
C ILE A 189 -10.55 0.05 -22.82
N ASP A 190 -11.33 -0.71 -23.59
CA ASP A 190 -12.79 -0.68 -23.53
C ASP A 190 -13.30 -2.11 -23.33
N CYS A 191 -14.04 -2.32 -22.25
CA CYS A 191 -14.68 -3.59 -21.91
C CYS A 191 -16.19 -3.52 -22.13
N SER A 192 -16.71 -2.44 -22.71
CA SER A 192 -18.15 -2.31 -22.99
C SER A 192 -18.62 -3.41 -23.94
N PRO A 193 -19.87 -3.88 -23.82
CA PRO A 193 -20.43 -4.77 -24.84
C PRO A 193 -20.32 -4.12 -26.22
N PRO A 194 -20.09 -4.89 -27.29
CA PRO A 194 -20.14 -4.33 -28.64
C PRO A 194 -21.52 -3.68 -28.84
N ASP A 195 -21.55 -2.51 -29.47
CA ASP A 195 -22.79 -1.88 -29.88
C ASP A 195 -23.56 -2.86 -30.77
N THR A 196 -24.54 -3.55 -30.20
CA THR A 196 -25.52 -4.28 -30.99
C THR A 196 -26.40 -3.21 -31.61
N GLY A 197 -25.97 -2.73 -32.79
CA GLY A 197 -26.73 -1.79 -33.58
C GLY A 197 -28.17 -2.27 -33.67
N GLY A 198 -29.08 -1.51 -33.05
CA GLY A 198 -30.50 -1.57 -33.38
C GLY A 198 -30.60 -1.15 -34.84
N GLY A 199 -30.68 -2.13 -35.73
CA GLY A 199 -31.18 -1.89 -37.05
C GLY A 199 -32.66 -1.60 -36.92
N ASP A 200 -33.01 -0.32 -37.11
CA ASP A 200 -34.29 0.14 -37.65
C ASP A 200 -33.99 1.37 -38.53
#